data_AF-A0A1C6QAB9-F1
#
_entry.id   AF-A0A1C6QAB9-F1
#
_cell.length_a   1.000
_cell.length_b   1.000
_cell.length_c   1.000
_cell.angle_alpha   90.00
_cell.angle_beta   90.00
_cell.angle_gamma   90.00
#
_symmetry.space_group_name_H-M   'P 1'
#
loop_
_entity.id
_entity.type
_entity.pdbx_description
1 polymer ?
#
loop_
_entity_poly.entity_id
_entity_poly.type
_entity_poly.pdbx_seq_one_letter_code
_entity_poly.pdbx_strand_id
1 'polypeptide(L)'
;MTDGLRLMTNEEVRALVVAAVADPTVDLAIPLGMSLAMREGLRSTVLVSLSRGDYHPAVGDAPGSLTYHDGDQIRAATLSPETELLLPAYLAG
;
A
#
# COMPACT_ATOMS: atom_id res chain seq x y z
N MET A 1 4.05 12.77 29.39
CA MET A 1 3.22 13.17 28.24
C MET A 1 3.28 12.03 27.26
N THR A 2 2.23 11.21 27.21
CA THR A 2 2.12 10.17 26.19
C THR A 2 1.65 10.86 24.92
N ASP A 3 2.59 11.13 24.00
CA ASP A 3 2.27 11.40 22.60
C ASP A 3 1.53 10.17 22.06
N GLY A 4 0.22 10.17 22.23
CA GLY A 4 -0.66 9.19 21.61
C GLY A 4 -0.49 9.34 20.11
N LEU A 5 -0.22 8.22 19.45
CA LEU A 5 -0.09 8.10 18.00
C LEU A 5 -1.13 8.99 17.30
N ARG A 6 -0.73 10.19 16.86
CA ARG A 6 -1.62 11.03 16.07
C ARG A 6 -1.84 10.30 14.76
N LEU A 7 -3.09 9.94 14.48
CA LEU A 7 -3.46 9.44 13.16
C LEU A 7 -3.09 10.52 12.14
N MET A 8 -2.18 10.18 11.22
CA MET A 8 -1.77 11.08 10.15
C MET A 8 -2.99 11.50 9.32
N THR A 9 -3.03 12.75 8.90
CA THR A 9 -4.06 13.21 7.96
C THR A 9 -3.83 12.60 6.58
N ASN A 10 -4.86 12.63 5.72
CA ASN A 10 -4.72 12.16 4.34
C ASN A 10 -3.63 12.91 3.56
N GLU A 11 -3.45 14.20 3.85
CA GLU A 11 -2.40 15.02 3.23
C GLU A 11 -1.00 14.62 3.72
N GLU A 12 -0.85 14.35 5.02
CA GLU A 12 0.41 13.88 5.60
C GLU A 12 0.79 12.50 5.05
N VAL A 13 -0.18 11.58 4.90
CA VAL A 13 0.04 10.28 4.26
C VAL A 13 0.46 10.46 2.80
N ARG A 14 -0.23 11.31 2.05
CA ARG A 14 0.12 11.60 0.65
C ARG A 14 1.52 12.20 0.52
N ALA A 15 1.90 13.15 1.38
CA ALA A 15 3.22 13.75 1.38
C ALA A 15 4.31 12.71 1.67
N LEU A 16 4.08 11.81 2.63
CA LEU A 16 4.97 10.70 2.93
C LEU A 16 5.11 9.75 1.74
N VAL A 17 4.00 9.36 1.10
CA VAL A 17 4.00 8.50 -0.09
C VAL A 17 4.84 9.12 -1.21
N VAL A 18 4.61 10.39 -1.55
CA VAL A 18 5.34 11.07 -2.62
C VAL A 18 6.83 11.16 -2.30
N ALA A 19 7.19 11.48 -1.04
CA ALA A 19 8.59 11.55 -0.62
C ALA A 19 9.28 10.18 -0.70
N ALA A 20 8.59 9.12 -0.26
CA ALA A 20 9.13 7.75 -0.28
C ALA A 20 9.36 7.24 -1.71
N VAL A 21 8.43 7.51 -2.64
CA VAL A 21 8.60 7.11 -4.06
C VAL A 21 9.75 7.87 -4.72
N ALA A 22 10.02 9.12 -4.30
CA ALA A 22 11.08 9.94 -4.86
C ALA A 22 12.49 9.61 -4.33
N ASP A 23 12.60 8.93 -3.18
CA ASP A 23 13.87 8.59 -2.54
C ASP A 23 14.16 7.08 -2.63
N PRO A 24 15.11 6.64 -3.46
CA PRO A 24 15.43 5.22 -3.64
C PRO A 24 16.08 4.57 -2.41
N THR A 25 16.43 5.33 -1.38
CA THR A 25 17.00 4.80 -0.13
C THR A 25 15.94 4.41 0.89
N VAL A 26 14.68 4.81 0.66
CA VAL A 26 13.56 4.47 1.53
C VAL A 26 13.07 3.05 1.22
N ASP A 27 12.96 2.23 2.26
CA ASP A 27 12.27 0.95 2.16
C ASP A 27 10.77 1.18 1.96
N LEU A 28 10.30 0.96 0.74
CA LEU A 28 8.91 1.13 0.36
C LEU A 28 7.95 0.17 1.07
N ALA A 29 8.44 -0.92 1.70
CA ALA A 29 7.60 -1.83 2.47
C ALA A 29 6.88 -1.14 3.63
N ILE A 30 7.54 -0.15 4.26
CA ILE A 30 6.98 0.61 5.39
C ILE A 30 5.80 1.51 4.96
N PRO A 31 5.96 2.48 4.04
CA PRO A 31 4.85 3.32 3.58
C PRO A 31 3.76 2.52 2.87
N LEU A 32 4.11 1.43 2.17
CA LEU A 32 3.12 0.56 1.55
C LEU A 32 2.30 -0.20 2.60
N GLY A 33 2.95 -0.79 3.60
CA GLY A 33 2.27 -1.49 4.70
C GLY A 33 1.34 -0.58 5.50
N MET A 34 1.74 0.69 5.71
CA MET A 34 0.87 1.70 6.34
C MET A 34 -0.33 2.04 5.46
N SER A 35 -0.14 2.25 4.16
CA SER A 35 -1.23 2.54 3.23
C SER A 35 -2.24 1.39 3.21
N LEU A 36 -1.76 0.15 3.06
CA LEU A 36 -2.58 -1.07 3.13
C LEU A 36 -3.41 -1.17 4.41
N ALA A 37 -2.81 -0.90 5.56
CA ALA A 37 -3.50 -0.97 6.85
C ALA A 37 -4.53 0.16 7.04
N MET A 38 -4.21 1.38 6.62
CA MET A 38 -5.05 2.56 6.86
C MET A 38 -6.13 2.76 5.81
N ARG A 39 -5.90 2.32 4.56
CA ARG A 39 -6.79 2.56 3.41
C ARG A 39 -7.59 1.32 3.04
N GLU A 40 -6.93 0.17 2.93
CA GLU A 40 -7.56 -1.09 2.53
C GLU A 40 -7.91 -2.00 3.73
N GLY A 41 -7.51 -1.62 4.95
CA GLY A 41 -7.72 -2.44 6.16
C GLY A 41 -6.92 -3.74 6.16
N LEU A 42 -5.90 -3.84 5.30
CA LEU A 42 -5.10 -5.03 5.11
C LEU A 42 -3.92 -5.08 6.08
N ARG A 43 -3.61 -6.28 6.56
CA ARG A 43 -2.42 -6.48 7.39
C ARG A 43 -1.17 -6.36 6.53
N SER A 44 -0.12 -5.73 7.07
CA SER A 44 1.18 -5.62 6.39
C SER A 44 1.81 -6.99 6.07
N THR A 45 1.38 -8.07 6.73
CA THR A 45 1.79 -9.45 6.41
C THR A 45 1.45 -9.86 4.98
N VAL A 46 0.47 -9.20 4.34
CA VAL A 46 0.14 -9.41 2.91
C VAL A 46 1.35 -9.15 2.02
N LEU A 47 2.27 -8.26 2.41
CA LEU A 47 3.49 -7.98 1.65
C LEU A 47 4.44 -9.18 1.56
N VAL A 48 4.44 -10.07 2.56
CA VAL A 48 5.38 -11.21 2.62
C VAL A 48 5.12 -12.24 1.52
N SER A 49 3.86 -12.40 1.12
CA SER A 49 3.44 -13.34 0.08
C SER A 49 3.14 -12.66 -1.27
N LEU A 50 3.38 -11.36 -1.36
CA LEU A 50 2.96 -10.56 -2.50
C LEU A 50 3.85 -10.83 -3.72
N SER A 51 3.24 -11.13 -4.86
CA SER A 51 3.92 -11.23 -6.15
C SER A 51 3.41 -10.17 -7.13
N ARG A 52 4.15 -9.97 -8.22
CA ARG A 52 3.71 -9.08 -9.30
C ARG A 52 2.41 -9.55 -9.97
N GLY A 53 2.12 -10.86 -9.93
CA GLY A 53 0.89 -11.42 -10.50
C GLY A 53 -0.37 -11.11 -9.69
N ASP A 54 -0.19 -10.71 -8.43
CA ASP A 54 -1.29 -10.38 -7.52
C ASP A 54 -1.80 -8.95 -7.71
N TYR A 55 -0.97 -8.08 -8.31
CA TYR A 55 -1.32 -6.70 -8.58
C TYR A 55 -1.99 -6.53 -9.95
N HIS A 56 -3.17 -5.94 -9.94
CA HIS A 56 -3.92 -5.56 -11.13
C HIS A 56 -4.02 -4.02 -11.19
N PRO A 57 -3.29 -3.35 -12.10
CA PRO A 57 -3.29 -1.90 -12.19
C PRO A 57 -4.67 -1.34 -12.59
N ALA A 58 -4.93 -0.09 -12.21
CA ALA A 58 -6.11 0.65 -12.65
C ALA A 58 -6.17 0.73 -14.18
N VAL A 59 -7.38 0.67 -14.74
CA VAL A 59 -7.62 0.79 -16.19
C VAL A 59 -8.82 1.71 -16.43
N GLY A 60 -8.57 2.82 -17.13
CA GLY A 60 -9.59 3.85 -17.32
C GLY A 60 -10.01 4.45 -15.99
N ASP A 61 -11.31 4.43 -15.70
CA ASP A 61 -11.88 4.92 -14.44
C ASP A 61 -11.99 3.83 -13.35
N ALA A 62 -11.63 2.58 -13.67
CA ALA A 62 -11.68 1.48 -12.70
C ALA A 62 -10.42 1.49 -11.82
N PRO A 63 -10.55 1.55 -10.49
CA PRO A 63 -9.41 1.48 -9.59
C PRO A 63 -8.73 0.11 -9.71
N GLY A 64 -7.42 0.10 -9.46
CA GLY A 64 -6.60 -1.08 -9.36
C GLY A 64 -7.05 -1.97 -8.21
N SER A 65 -6.59 -3.21 -8.26
CA SER A 65 -6.87 -4.18 -7.21
C SER A 65 -5.63 -4.98 -6.87
N LEU A 66 -5.63 -5.48 -5.64
CA LEU A 66 -4.63 -6.41 -5.15
C LEU A 66 -5.32 -7.69 -4.70
N THR A 67 -4.89 -8.80 -5.29
CA THR A 67 -5.25 -10.14 -4.86
C THR A 67 -4.34 -10.56 -3.71
N TYR A 68 -4.86 -11.16 -2.65
CA TYR A 68 -4.06 -11.54 -1.49
C TYR A 68 -4.62 -12.77 -0.77
N HIS A 69 -3.74 -13.44 -0.04
CA HIS A 69 -4.11 -14.56 0.82
C HIS A 69 -4.58 -14.05 2.19
N ASP A 70 -5.79 -14.45 2.58
CA ASP A 70 -6.37 -14.28 3.91
C ASP A 70 -6.60 -15.67 4.51
N GLY A 71 -5.54 -16.22 5.12
CA GLY A 71 -5.49 -17.63 5.48
C GLY A 71 -5.56 -18.52 4.23
N ASP A 72 -6.52 -19.44 4.19
CA ASP A 72 -6.73 -20.36 3.06
C ASP A 72 -7.58 -19.75 1.93
N GLN A 73 -8.07 -18.50 2.08
CA GLN A 73 -8.88 -17.84 1.08
C GLN A 73 -8.06 -16.85 0.26
N ILE A 74 -8.32 -16.80 -1.04
CA ILE A 74 -7.84 -15.73 -1.91
C ILE A 74 -8.93 -14.65 -1.98
N ARG A 75 -8.55 -13.41 -1.71
CA ARG A 75 -9.43 -12.23 -1.72
C ARG A 75 -8.84 -11.14 -2.60
N ALA A 76 -9.67 -10.19 -2.98
CA ALA A 76 -9.25 -8.99 -3.71
C ALA A 76 -9.66 -7.74 -2.95
N ALA A 77 -8.75 -6.77 -2.85
CA ALA A 77 -9.02 -5.45 -2.33
C ALA A 77 -8.90 -4.42 -3.46
N THR A 78 -9.87 -3.52 -3.54
CA THR A 78 -9.74 -2.30 -4.35
C THR A 78 -8.72 -1.38 -3.70
N LEU A 79 -7.81 -0.85 -4.52
CA LEU A 79 -6.71 -0.01 -4.04
C LEU A 79 -7.12 1.46 -3.99
N SER A 80 -6.62 2.15 -2.97
CA SER A 80 -6.59 3.60 -2.91
C SER A 80 -5.52 4.17 -3.85
N PRO A 81 -5.65 5.44 -4.26
CA PRO A 81 -4.65 6.10 -5.09
C PRO A 81 -3.24 6.08 -4.49
N GLU A 82 -3.12 6.17 -3.17
CA GLU A 82 -1.81 6.12 -2.49
C GLU A 82 -1.17 4.73 -2.59
N THR A 83 -1.93 3.66 -2.37
CA THR A 83 -1.44 2.29 -2.52
C THR A 83 -1.11 1.97 -3.98
N GLU A 84 -1.90 2.46 -4.94
CA GLU A 84 -1.59 2.33 -6.37
C GLU A 84 -0.30 3.01 -6.81
N LEU A 85 0.11 4.09 -6.14
CA LEU A 85 1.39 4.74 -6.42
C LEU A 85 2.57 3.95 -5.86
N LEU A 86 2.42 3.39 -4.65
CA LEU A 86 3.50 2.68 -3.95
C LEU A 86 3.73 1.26 -4.47
N LEU A 87 2.65 0.53 -4.74
CA LEU A 87 2.69 -0.90 -5.03
C LEU A 87 3.52 -1.25 -6.28
N PRO A 88 3.42 -0.53 -7.42
CA PRO A 88 4.28 -0.79 -8.58
C PRO A 88 5.76 -0.50 -8.31
N ALA A 89 6.06 0.56 -7.55
CA ALA A 89 7.43 0.93 -7.20
C ALA A 89 8.05 -0.11 -6.26
N TYR A 90 7.29 -0.59 -5.27
CA TYR A 90 7.70 -1.68 -4.39
C TYR A 90 7.98 -2.98 -5.16
N LEU A 91 7.13 -3.33 -6.15
CA LEU A 91 7.28 -4.54 -6.97
C LEU A 91 8.38 -4.45 -8.04
N ALA A 92 8.97 -3.27 -8.24
CA ALA A 92 10.01 -3.03 -9.24
C ALA A 92 11.44 -3.11 -8.66
N GLY A 93 11.59 -2.99 -7.33
CA GLY A 93 12.86 -3.15 -6.61
C GLY A 93 13.20 -4.61 -6.36
#